data_AF-A0AAV0WJM4-F1
#
_entry.id   AF-A0AAV0WJM4-F1
#
_cell.length_a   1.000
_cell.length_b   1.000
_cell.length_c   1.000
_cell.angle_alpha   90.00
_cell.angle_beta   90.00
_cell.angle_gamma   90.00
#
_symmetry.space_group_name_H-M   'P 1'
#
loop_
_entity.id
_entity.type
_entity.pdbx_description
1 polymer ?
#
loop_
_entity_poly.entity_id
_entity_poly.type
_entity_poly.pdbx_seq_one_letter_code
_entity_poly.pdbx_strand_id
1 'polypeptide(L)'
;MRTTISYLIQYNINNITGLDGAPYAVGTQQSAGTFSVANEIKTQIEEYKPMIRLLEDILTQGMKRRHWDIFYEKTGIKIILSTKLNFKKCLVLGVPNYIEEIKEISDNASKEYTIEIALNKMMDEWNGVKLQLLPYNDKDMYISTISDRELQMLDDHILITQQLSLCSFKGVFEEPLTQWEHDLKLSKDVIKEWSEFQKYNT
;
A
#
# COMPACT_ATOMS: atom_id res chain seq x y z
N MET A 1 -8.80 -9.67 -12.56
CA MET A 1 -9.28 -10.71 -11.60
C MET A 1 -9.28 -10.24 -10.14
N ARG A 2 -8.30 -9.46 -9.65
CA ARG A 2 -8.27 -8.96 -8.26
C ARG A 2 -9.29 -7.86 -7.93
N THR A 3 -9.64 -7.00 -8.90
CA THR A 3 -10.59 -5.89 -8.68
C THR A 3 -12.02 -6.37 -8.46
N THR A 4 -12.42 -7.44 -9.15
CA THR A 4 -13.80 -7.96 -9.11
C THR A 4 -14.10 -8.67 -7.79
N ILE A 5 -13.14 -9.38 -7.20
CA ILE A 5 -13.35 -10.13 -5.95
C ILE A 5 -13.39 -9.18 -4.74
N SER A 6 -12.49 -8.20 -4.64
CA SER A 6 -12.57 -7.19 -3.58
C SER A 6 -13.85 -6.35 -3.68
N TYR A 7 -14.29 -5.97 -4.88
CA TYR A 7 -15.56 -5.26 -5.05
C TYR A 7 -16.77 -6.10 -4.62
N LEU A 8 -16.78 -7.40 -4.96
CA LEU A 8 -17.87 -8.29 -4.59
C LEU A 8 -17.92 -8.57 -3.09
N ILE A 9 -16.77 -8.62 -2.41
CA ILE A 9 -16.70 -8.77 -0.94
C ILE A 9 -17.16 -7.48 -0.25
N GLN A 10 -16.68 -6.31 -0.68
CA GLN A 10 -17.08 -5.02 -0.11
C GLN A 10 -18.58 -4.72 -0.34
N TYR A 11 -19.10 -5.04 -1.53
CA TYR A 11 -20.50 -4.87 -1.89
C TYR A 11 -21.42 -5.77 -1.06
N ASN A 12 -21.03 -7.02 -0.82
CA ASN A 12 -21.81 -7.93 0.01
C ASN A 12 -21.77 -7.56 1.50
N ILE A 13 -20.64 -7.06 2.02
CA ILE A 13 -20.54 -6.61 3.41
C ILE A 13 -21.43 -5.37 3.65
N ASN A 14 -21.40 -4.40 2.72
CA ASN A 14 -22.21 -3.18 2.83
C ASN A 14 -23.72 -3.47 2.70
N ASN A 15 -24.12 -4.47 1.91
CA ASN A 15 -25.52 -4.92 1.81
C ASN A 15 -26.00 -5.68 3.05
N ILE A 16 -25.10 -6.28 3.84
CA ILE A 16 -25.46 -6.94 5.10
C ILE A 16 -25.67 -5.90 6.22
N THR A 17 -24.96 -4.77 6.18
CA THR A 17 -25.14 -3.67 7.15
C THR A 17 -26.26 -2.69 6.81
N GLY A 18 -26.81 -2.74 5.59
CA GLY A 18 -27.89 -1.87 5.11
C GLY A 18 -29.31 -2.33 5.44
N LEU A 19 -29.49 -3.38 6.24
CA LEU A 19 -30.81 -3.91 6.61
C LEU A 19 -31.48 -3.17 7.78
N ASP A 20 -30.81 -2.20 8.40
CA ASP A 20 -31.39 -1.35 9.43
C ASP A 20 -32.11 -0.14 8.79
N GLY A 21 -33.31 -0.35 8.20
CA GLY A 21 -34.14 0.82 7.85
C GLY A 21 -35.32 0.68 6.89
N ALA A 22 -35.67 -0.49 6.37
CA ALA A 22 -36.85 -0.62 5.50
C ALA A 22 -38.00 -1.38 6.19
N PRO A 23 -39.21 -0.81 6.32
CA PRO A 23 -40.35 -1.50 6.91
C PRO A 23 -40.90 -2.49 5.88
N TYR A 24 -40.39 -3.72 5.88
CA TYR A 24 -40.98 -4.82 5.11
C TYR A 24 -42.23 -5.33 5.84
N ALA A 25 -43.32 -4.58 5.69
CA ALA A 25 -44.66 -5.12 5.89
C ALA A 25 -45.03 -5.96 4.66
N VAL A 26 -44.68 -7.25 4.69
CA VAL A 26 -45.33 -8.26 3.86
C VAL A 26 -45.77 -9.39 4.78
N GLY A 27 -47.08 -9.50 4.97
CA GLY A 27 -47.70 -10.58 5.71
C GLY A 27 -47.44 -11.92 5.05
N THR A 28 -46.39 -12.59 5.49
CA THR A 28 -46.23 -14.03 5.34
C THR A 28 -45.86 -14.55 6.73
N GLN A 29 -46.70 -15.41 7.30
CA GLN A 29 -46.33 -16.17 8.49
C GLN A 29 -45.01 -16.89 8.19
N GLN A 30 -43.90 -16.35 8.68
CA GLN A 30 -42.60 -16.95 8.52
C GLN A 30 -42.66 -18.24 9.33
N SER A 31 -42.74 -19.38 8.64
CA SER A 31 -42.87 -20.67 9.31
C SER A 31 -41.67 -20.85 10.24
N ALA A 32 -41.88 -21.41 11.43
CA ALA A 32 -40.81 -21.60 12.41
C ALA A 32 -39.57 -22.30 11.80
N GLY A 33 -39.78 -23.16 10.79
CA GLY A 33 -38.71 -23.78 10.00
C GLY A 33 -37.86 -22.79 9.20
N THR A 34 -38.47 -21.82 8.50
CA THR A 34 -37.71 -20.80 7.74
C THR A 34 -36.91 -19.86 8.64
N PHE A 35 -37.43 -19.52 9.82
CA PHE A 35 -36.71 -18.71 10.81
C PHE A 35 -35.54 -19.49 11.42
N SER A 36 -35.74 -20.78 11.73
CA SER A 36 -34.67 -21.66 12.24
C SER A 36 -33.52 -21.80 11.25
N VAL A 37 -33.82 -22.07 9.98
CA VAL A 37 -32.81 -22.18 8.92
C VAL A 37 -32.06 -20.86 8.73
N ALA A 38 -32.77 -19.72 8.75
CA ALA A 38 -32.14 -18.41 8.64
C ALA A 38 -31.17 -18.12 9.80
N ASN A 39 -31.56 -18.47 11.03
CA ASN A 39 -30.67 -18.33 12.19
C ASN A 39 -29.46 -19.26 12.12
N GLU A 40 -29.62 -20.49 11.64
CA GLU A 40 -28.52 -21.43 11.48
C GLU A 40 -27.50 -20.95 10.45
N ILE A 41 -27.96 -20.45 9.30
CA ILE A 41 -27.10 -19.82 8.28
C ILE A 41 -26.40 -18.59 8.85
N LYS A 42 -27.11 -17.74 9.61
CA LYS A 42 -26.52 -16.56 10.26
C LYS A 42 -25.40 -16.96 11.22
N THR A 43 -25.63 -17.97 12.06
CA THR A 43 -24.61 -18.49 12.99
C THR A 43 -23.38 -18.99 12.23
N GLN A 44 -23.58 -19.77 11.17
CA GLN A 44 -22.47 -20.25 10.32
C GLN A 44 -21.67 -19.07 9.73
N ILE A 45 -22.34 -18.02 9.23
CA ILE A 45 -21.65 -16.85 8.68
C ILE A 45 -20.80 -16.16 9.76
N GLU A 46 -21.32 -15.98 10.97
CA GLU A 46 -20.57 -15.36 12.06
C GLU A 46 -19.38 -16.21 12.50
N GLU A 47 -19.49 -17.54 12.47
CA GLU A 47 -18.38 -18.47 12.75
C GLU A 47 -17.26 -18.41 11.70
N TYR A 48 -17.60 -18.13 10.43
CA TYR A 48 -16.61 -18.03 9.34
C TYR A 48 -15.94 -16.66 9.23
N LYS A 49 -16.54 -15.61 9.79
CA LYS A 49 -16.05 -14.22 9.71
C LYS A 49 -14.61 -14.03 10.20
N PRO A 50 -14.14 -14.65 11.30
CA PRO A 50 -12.74 -14.57 11.70
C PRO A 50 -11.79 -15.21 10.68
N MET A 51 -12.22 -16.29 9.99
CA MET A 51 -11.41 -16.94 8.96
C MET A 51 -11.24 -16.04 7.73
N ILE A 52 -12.26 -15.26 7.38
CA ILE A 52 -12.16 -14.28 6.29
C ILE A 52 -11.15 -13.19 6.65
N ARG A 53 -11.20 -12.65 7.87
CA ARG A 53 -10.22 -11.65 8.33
C ARG A 53 -8.80 -12.20 8.34
N LEU A 54 -8.62 -13.44 8.83
CA LEU A 54 -7.32 -14.11 8.77
C LEU A 54 -6.81 -14.26 7.33
N LEU A 55 -7.70 -14.58 6.40
CA LEU A 55 -7.33 -14.65 4.98
C LEU A 55 -6.90 -13.28 4.45
N GLU A 56 -7.59 -12.21 4.83
CA GLU A 56 -7.20 -10.84 4.48
C GLU A 56 -5.80 -10.52 5.01
N ASP A 57 -5.50 -10.82 6.28
CA ASP A 57 -4.19 -10.60 6.91
C ASP A 57 -3.07 -11.37 6.21
N ILE A 58 -3.32 -12.64 5.86
CA ILE A 58 -2.37 -13.48 5.11
C ILE A 58 -2.11 -12.91 3.71
N LEU A 59 -3.12 -12.30 3.10
CA LEU A 59 -3.07 -11.75 1.75
C LEU A 59 -2.68 -10.27 1.71
N THR A 60 -2.31 -9.68 2.86
CA THR A 60 -1.96 -8.27 2.96
C THR A 60 -0.86 -7.90 1.97
N GLN A 61 -1.11 -6.80 1.26
CA GLN A 61 -0.17 -6.24 0.32
C GLN A 61 1.05 -5.72 1.08
N GLY A 62 2.25 -6.07 0.61
CA GLY A 62 3.49 -5.80 1.36
C GLY A 62 4.05 -7.00 2.10
N MET A 63 3.28 -8.09 2.27
CA MET A 63 3.80 -9.32 2.86
C MET A 63 4.97 -9.87 2.03
N LYS A 64 6.16 -9.85 2.62
CA LYS A 64 7.43 -10.30 2.05
C LYS A 64 8.02 -11.38 2.94
N ARG A 65 9.04 -12.08 2.44
CA ARG A 65 9.67 -13.20 3.14
C ARG A 65 10.04 -12.88 4.61
N ARG A 66 10.64 -11.71 4.86
CA ARG A 66 10.98 -11.23 6.21
C ARG A 66 9.80 -11.27 7.20
N HIS A 67 8.58 -10.96 6.76
CA HIS A 67 7.38 -10.97 7.60
C HIS A 67 6.99 -12.40 7.98
N TRP A 68 7.12 -13.33 7.05
CA TRP A 68 6.89 -14.75 7.29
C TRP A 68 7.98 -15.38 8.15
N ASP A 69 9.22 -14.90 8.04
CA ASP A 69 10.31 -15.31 8.92
C ASP A 69 10.03 -14.86 10.37
N ILE A 70 9.56 -13.62 10.59
CA ILE A 70 9.12 -13.13 11.91
C ILE A 70 7.94 -13.97 12.45
N PHE A 71 6.96 -14.28 11.59
CA PHE A 71 5.83 -15.14 11.99
C PHE A 71 6.30 -16.53 12.42
N TYR A 72 7.26 -17.11 11.68
CA TYR A 72 7.86 -18.39 12.02
C TYR A 72 8.61 -18.34 13.35
N GLU A 73 9.38 -17.27 13.61
CA GLU A 73 10.09 -17.08 14.88
C GLU A 73 9.14 -16.99 16.08
N LYS A 74 7.99 -16.30 15.92
CA LYS A 74 7.00 -16.16 17.00
C LYS A 74 6.18 -17.43 17.26
N THR A 75 5.86 -18.20 16.21
CA THR A 75 4.85 -19.28 16.29
C THR A 75 5.41 -20.68 16.10
N GLY A 76 6.61 -20.81 15.54
CA GLY A 76 7.16 -22.09 15.07
C GLY A 76 6.52 -22.65 13.80
N ILE A 77 5.50 -21.96 13.23
CA ILE A 77 4.79 -22.43 12.03
C ILE A 77 5.50 -21.91 10.78
N LYS A 78 6.02 -22.85 9.98
CA LYS A 78 6.68 -22.51 8.71
C LYS A 78 5.68 -22.48 7.56
N ILE A 79 5.37 -21.27 7.07
CA ILE A 79 4.56 -21.09 5.87
C ILE A 79 5.47 -21.01 4.64
N ILE A 80 5.36 -21.99 3.75
CA ILE A 80 6.12 -22.01 2.49
C ILE A 80 5.29 -21.33 1.42
N LEU A 81 5.68 -20.10 1.08
CA LEU A 81 5.11 -19.34 -0.04
C LEU A 81 5.46 -20.03 -1.37
N SER A 82 4.57 -20.90 -1.81
CA SER A 82 4.65 -21.58 -3.11
C SER A 82 3.31 -21.47 -3.81
N THR A 83 3.29 -21.74 -5.12
CA THR A 83 2.04 -21.83 -5.90
C THR A 83 1.07 -22.88 -5.36
N LYS A 84 1.52 -23.77 -4.47
CA LYS A 84 0.72 -24.80 -3.80
C LYS A 84 0.18 -24.37 -2.45
N LEU A 85 0.53 -23.18 -1.94
CA LEU A 85 -0.04 -22.66 -0.70
C LEU A 85 -1.50 -22.28 -0.95
N ASN A 86 -2.39 -22.78 -0.09
CA ASN A 86 -3.80 -22.41 -0.11
C ASN A 86 -4.29 -22.23 1.32
N PHE A 87 -5.40 -21.52 1.48
CA PHE A 87 -5.92 -21.20 2.81
C PHE A 87 -6.18 -22.44 3.67
N LYS A 88 -6.67 -23.53 3.06
CA LYS A 88 -6.86 -24.82 3.74
C LYS A 88 -5.57 -25.33 4.40
N LYS A 89 -4.42 -25.18 3.75
CA LYS A 89 -3.13 -25.54 4.36
C LYS A 89 -2.80 -24.66 5.56
N CYS A 90 -3.09 -23.36 5.51
CA CYS A 90 -2.91 -22.48 6.66
C CYS A 90 -3.76 -22.92 7.86
N LEU A 91 -5.01 -23.35 7.61
CA LEU A 91 -5.88 -23.89 8.66
C LEU A 91 -5.29 -25.16 9.29
N VAL A 92 -4.84 -26.11 8.46
CA VAL A 92 -4.25 -27.39 8.93
C VAL A 92 -2.94 -27.17 9.69
N LEU A 93 -2.17 -26.15 9.31
CA LEU A 93 -0.92 -25.78 9.99
C LEU A 93 -1.16 -25.07 11.34
N GLY A 94 -2.41 -24.77 11.70
CA GLY A 94 -2.74 -24.13 12.98
C GLY A 94 -2.56 -22.62 12.99
N VAL A 95 -2.46 -21.97 11.82
CA VAL A 95 -2.39 -20.50 11.72
C VAL A 95 -3.55 -19.78 12.42
N PRO A 96 -4.81 -20.29 12.44
CA PRO A 96 -5.90 -19.66 13.18
C PRO A 96 -5.68 -19.49 14.70
N ASN A 97 -4.72 -20.21 15.28
CA ASN A 97 -4.38 -20.04 16.69
C ASN A 97 -3.53 -18.79 16.96
N TYR A 98 -3.03 -18.13 15.90
CA TYR A 98 -2.09 -17.01 15.96
C TYR A 98 -2.60 -15.81 15.15
N ILE A 99 -3.90 -15.51 15.27
CA ILE A 99 -4.57 -14.44 14.52
C ILE A 99 -4.01 -13.06 14.91
N GLU A 100 -3.66 -12.86 16.17
CA GLU A 100 -3.14 -11.57 16.65
C GLU A 100 -1.74 -11.30 16.09
N GLU A 101 -0.89 -12.33 16.06
CA GLU A 101 0.48 -12.23 15.56
C GLU A 101 0.51 -11.98 14.05
N ILE A 102 -0.30 -12.71 13.27
CA ILE A 102 -0.34 -12.47 11.82
C ILE A 102 -0.93 -11.11 11.49
N LYS A 103 -1.90 -10.62 12.27
CA LYS A 103 -2.48 -9.29 12.11
C LYS A 103 -1.46 -8.19 12.41
N GLU A 104 -0.70 -8.31 13.50
CA GLU A 104 0.35 -7.35 13.83
C GLU A 104 1.41 -7.26 12.71
N ILE A 105 1.81 -8.43 12.20
CA ILE A 105 2.79 -8.53 11.11
C ILE A 105 2.22 -7.98 9.81
N SER A 106 0.96 -8.27 9.49
CA SER A 106 0.27 -7.79 8.29
C SER A 106 0.11 -6.26 8.33
N ASP A 107 -0.26 -5.71 9.47
CA ASP A 107 -0.38 -4.26 9.70
C ASP A 107 0.96 -3.55 9.48
N ASN A 108 2.06 -4.12 9.98
CA ASN A 108 3.41 -3.59 9.75
C ASN A 108 3.80 -3.68 8.27
N ALA A 109 3.53 -4.81 7.63
CA ALA A 109 3.79 -5.01 6.20
C ALA A 109 3.03 -4.02 5.30
N SER A 110 1.79 -3.70 5.65
CA SER A 110 0.95 -2.71 4.95
C SER A 110 1.53 -1.30 5.02
N LYS A 111 2.04 -0.90 6.20
CA LYS A 111 2.70 0.40 6.40
C LYS A 111 4.02 0.49 5.63
N GLU A 112 4.83 -0.56 5.69
CA GLU A 112 6.05 -0.67 4.87
C GLU A 112 5.73 -0.58 3.37
N TYR A 113 4.66 -1.22 2.92
CA TYR A 113 4.23 -1.17 1.52
C TYR A 113 3.81 0.24 1.07
N THR A 114 3.25 1.02 1.97
CA THR A 114 2.91 2.42 1.69
C THR A 114 4.16 3.24 1.38
N ILE A 115 5.25 3.04 2.13
CA ILE A 115 6.55 3.67 1.89
C ILE A 115 7.10 3.23 0.52
N GLU A 116 7.05 1.92 0.24
CA GLU A 116 7.52 1.36 -1.03
C GLU A 116 6.80 1.94 -2.24
N ILE A 117 5.47 2.03 -2.21
CA ILE A 117 4.70 2.63 -3.32
C ILE A 117 5.08 4.10 -3.48
N ALA A 118 5.13 4.87 -2.39
CA ALA A 118 5.42 6.29 -2.46
C ALA A 118 6.81 6.55 -3.05
N LEU A 119 7.82 5.81 -2.60
CA LEU A 119 9.18 5.93 -3.12
C LEU A 119 9.27 5.53 -4.60
N ASN A 120 8.72 4.37 -4.97
CA ASN A 120 8.73 3.91 -6.36
C ASN A 120 7.99 4.89 -7.29
N LYS A 121 6.83 5.40 -6.84
CA LYS A 121 6.07 6.40 -7.60
C LYS A 121 6.89 7.66 -7.84
N MET A 122 7.55 8.19 -6.80
CA MET A 122 8.41 9.37 -6.97
C MET A 122 9.53 9.07 -7.97
N MET A 123 10.22 7.94 -7.84
CA MET A 123 11.28 7.54 -8.78
C MET A 123 10.78 7.40 -10.23
N ASP A 124 9.60 6.81 -10.43
CA ASP A 124 9.00 6.64 -11.75
C ASP A 124 8.66 7.99 -12.41
N GLU A 125 8.20 8.96 -11.63
CA GLU A 125 7.92 10.31 -12.13
C GLU A 125 9.19 11.04 -12.60
N TRP A 126 10.34 10.76 -11.98
CA TRP A 126 11.63 11.34 -12.40
C TRP A 126 12.19 10.77 -13.70
N ASN A 127 11.80 9.56 -14.11
CA ASN A 127 12.24 8.96 -15.37
C ASN A 127 11.85 9.80 -16.61
N GLY A 128 10.82 10.65 -16.48
CA GLY A 128 10.31 11.50 -17.56
C GLY A 128 10.86 12.94 -17.57
N VAL A 129 11.55 13.36 -16.51
CA VAL A 129 12.00 14.75 -16.34
C VAL A 129 13.16 15.07 -17.28
N LYS A 130 13.12 16.22 -17.94
CA LYS A 130 14.16 16.65 -18.88
C LYS A 130 14.48 18.13 -18.74
N LEU A 131 15.76 18.42 -18.57
CA LEU A 131 16.29 19.78 -18.73
C LEU A 131 16.26 20.15 -20.23
N GLN A 132 15.61 21.26 -20.55
CA GLN A 132 15.56 21.78 -21.91
C GLN A 132 16.75 22.69 -22.16
N LEU A 133 17.42 22.54 -23.30
CA LEU A 133 18.48 23.44 -23.74
C LEU A 133 17.93 24.33 -24.86
N LEU A 134 17.99 25.64 -24.65
CA LEU A 134 17.52 26.65 -25.60
C LEU A 134 18.71 27.51 -26.08
N PRO A 135 18.84 27.79 -27.39
CA PRO A 135 19.87 28.68 -27.88
C PRO A 135 19.68 30.09 -27.32
N TYR A 136 20.78 30.76 -26.98
CA TYR A 136 20.77 32.11 -26.42
C TYR A 136 21.32 33.15 -27.42
N ASN A 137 20.41 33.92 -28.01
CA ASN A 137 20.72 34.96 -29.01
C ASN A 137 21.53 34.42 -30.20
N ASP A 138 22.20 35.30 -30.96
CA ASP A 138 23.14 34.94 -32.03
C ASP A 138 24.53 34.51 -31.50
N LYS A 139 24.63 34.17 -30.21
CA LYS A 139 25.86 33.60 -29.63
C LYS A 139 25.76 32.09 -29.75
N ASP A 140 26.87 31.40 -30.06
CA ASP A 140 26.98 29.93 -30.02
C ASP A 140 26.91 29.39 -28.57
N MET A 141 25.84 29.72 -27.84
CA MET A 141 25.64 29.39 -26.43
C MET A 141 24.20 28.93 -26.19
N TYR A 142 24.03 28.01 -25.23
CA TYR A 142 22.75 27.45 -24.85
C TYR A 142 22.46 27.71 -23.37
N ILE A 143 21.22 28.05 -23.06
CA ILE A 143 20.71 28.15 -21.69
C ILE A 143 19.90 26.90 -21.36
N SER A 144 20.02 26.44 -20.12
CA SER A 144 19.25 25.31 -19.63
C SER A 144 18.04 25.86 -18.90
N THR A 145 16.87 25.33 -19.20
CA THR A 145 15.62 25.68 -18.52
C THR A 145 14.97 24.41 -18.00
N ILE A 146 14.53 24.46 -16.75
CA ILE A 146 13.65 23.47 -16.14
C ILE A 146 12.26 24.11 -15.99
N SER A 147 11.19 23.33 -16.11
CA SER A 147 9.85 23.88 -15.93
C SER A 147 9.53 24.13 -14.46
N ASP A 148 8.73 25.15 -14.16
CA ASP A 148 8.24 25.43 -12.79
C ASP A 148 7.52 24.22 -12.18
N ARG A 149 6.86 23.42 -13.02
CA ARG A 149 6.22 22.16 -12.61
C ARG A 149 7.22 21.16 -12.06
N GLU A 150 8.35 20.96 -12.74
CA GLU A 150 9.39 20.01 -12.32
C GLU A 150 10.12 20.52 -11.06
N LEU A 151 10.32 21.83 -10.93
CA LEU A 151 10.84 22.45 -9.70
C LEU A 151 9.90 22.26 -8.51
N GLN A 152 8.60 22.46 -8.69
CA GLN A 152 7.60 22.19 -7.64
C GLN A 152 7.58 20.71 -7.26
N MET A 153 7.64 19.80 -8.25
CA MET A 153 7.71 18.37 -8.01
C MET A 153 8.95 17.99 -7.19
N LEU A 154 10.10 18.63 -7.45
CA LEU A 154 11.32 18.43 -6.67
C LEU A 154 11.14 18.81 -5.20
N ASP A 155 10.55 19.98 -4.93
CA ASP A 155 10.27 20.43 -3.55
C ASP A 155 9.27 19.52 -2.83
N ASP A 156 8.20 19.13 -3.52
CA ASP A 156 7.19 18.21 -3.00
C ASP A 156 7.81 16.85 -2.67
N HIS A 157 8.66 16.30 -3.54
CA HIS A 157 9.31 15.01 -3.34
C HIS A 157 10.34 15.05 -2.21
N ILE A 158 11.04 16.17 -2.00
CA ILE A 158 11.90 16.36 -0.82
C ILE A 158 11.05 16.31 0.46
N LEU A 159 9.92 17.04 0.51
CA LEU A 159 9.05 17.08 1.67
C LEU A 159 8.43 15.70 1.97
N ILE A 160 7.92 15.01 0.95
CA ILE A 160 7.34 13.67 1.09
C ILE A 160 8.40 12.69 1.59
N THR A 161 9.61 12.73 1.03
CA THR A 161 10.71 11.85 1.47
C THR A 161 11.05 12.09 2.93
N GLN A 162 11.09 13.35 3.39
CA GLN A 162 11.30 13.68 4.79
C GLN A 162 10.20 13.15 5.70
N GLN A 163 8.93 13.26 5.28
CA GLN A 163 7.79 12.70 6.03
C GLN A 163 7.89 11.17 6.15
N LEU A 164 8.25 10.49 5.06
CA LEU A 164 8.47 9.04 5.06
C LEU A 164 9.65 8.65 5.96
N SER A 165 10.72 9.44 5.97
CA SER A 165 11.89 9.25 6.85
C SER A 165 11.59 9.46 8.33
N LEU A 166 10.47 10.09 8.70
CA LEU A 166 10.00 10.20 10.08
C LEU A 166 9.09 9.03 10.50
N CYS A 167 8.70 8.17 9.56
CA CYS A 167 7.83 7.04 9.84
C CYS A 167 8.55 5.96 10.65
N SER A 168 7.91 5.41 11.69
CA SER A 168 8.48 4.33 12.52
C SER A 168 8.67 3.00 11.76
N PHE A 169 8.04 2.85 10.59
CA PHE A 169 8.05 1.62 9.78
C PHE A 169 9.07 1.68 8.64
N LYS A 170 9.99 2.65 8.67
CA LYS A 170 10.99 2.87 7.62
C LYS A 170 12.15 1.88 7.62
N GLY A 171 12.23 0.93 8.56
CA GLY A 171 13.47 0.18 8.85
C GLY A 171 14.20 -0.37 7.61
N VAL A 172 13.50 -1.06 6.71
CA VAL A 172 14.12 -1.59 5.46
C VAL A 172 14.28 -0.55 4.34
N PHE A 173 13.74 0.65 4.53
CA PHE A 173 13.77 1.78 3.59
C PHE A 173 14.65 2.94 4.07
N GLU A 174 15.33 2.84 5.21
CA GLU A 174 16.16 3.94 5.75
C GLU A 174 17.24 4.38 4.76
N GLU A 175 18.03 3.42 4.27
CA GLU A 175 19.09 3.70 3.30
C GLU A 175 18.51 4.18 1.96
N PRO A 176 17.51 3.51 1.33
CA PRO A 176 16.85 4.03 0.13
C PRO A 176 16.29 5.45 0.26
N LEU A 177 15.60 5.77 1.36
CA LEU A 177 15.04 7.09 1.60
C LEU A 177 16.15 8.14 1.80
N THR A 178 17.21 7.79 2.52
CA THR A 178 18.35 8.69 2.76
C THR A 178 19.07 9.02 1.45
N GLN A 179 19.34 8.00 0.63
CA GLN A 179 19.96 8.18 -0.68
C GLN A 179 19.07 9.02 -1.60
N TRP A 180 17.77 8.72 -1.63
CA TRP A 180 16.81 9.47 -2.44
C TRP A 180 16.71 10.94 -2.03
N GLU A 181 16.63 11.22 -0.72
CA GLU A 181 16.61 12.59 -0.22
C GLU A 181 17.89 13.35 -0.58
N HIS A 182 19.04 12.68 -0.47
CA HIS A 182 20.33 13.24 -0.87
C HIS A 182 20.33 13.62 -2.36
N ASP A 183 19.90 12.73 -3.23
CA ASP A 183 19.93 12.94 -4.68
C ASP A 183 18.99 14.07 -5.11
N LEU A 184 17.80 14.18 -4.48
CA LEU A 184 16.89 15.30 -4.70
C LEU A 184 17.51 16.63 -4.26
N LYS A 185 18.08 16.69 -3.04
CA LYS A 185 18.72 17.91 -2.54
C LYS A 185 19.90 18.34 -3.40
N LEU A 186 20.77 17.40 -3.78
CA LEU A 186 21.89 17.67 -4.67
C LEU A 186 21.41 18.21 -6.02
N SER A 187 20.36 17.61 -6.59
CA SER A 187 19.77 18.07 -7.85
C SER A 187 19.24 19.50 -7.71
N LYS A 188 18.57 19.83 -6.60
CA LYS A 188 18.09 21.18 -6.30
C LYS A 188 19.22 22.20 -6.24
N ASP A 189 20.29 21.87 -5.52
CA ASP A 189 21.45 22.74 -5.38
C ASP A 189 22.13 22.97 -6.73
N VAL A 190 22.35 21.91 -7.52
CA VAL A 190 22.95 22.03 -8.86
C VAL A 190 22.10 22.90 -9.79
N ILE A 191 20.78 22.71 -9.81
CA ILE A 191 19.87 23.52 -10.64
C ILE A 191 19.93 24.99 -10.22
N LYS A 192 19.96 25.27 -8.92
CA LYS A 192 20.03 26.63 -8.38
C LYS A 192 21.34 27.31 -8.77
N GLU A 193 22.49 26.68 -8.47
CA GLU A 193 23.81 27.23 -8.77
C GLU A 193 23.99 27.46 -10.27
N TRP A 194 23.53 26.52 -11.11
CA TRP A 194 23.58 26.67 -12.55
C TRP A 194 22.70 27.82 -13.06
N SER A 195 21.49 27.96 -12.51
CA SER A 195 20.58 29.06 -12.84
C SER A 195 21.18 30.43 -12.46
N GLU A 196 21.86 30.51 -11.32
CA GLU A 196 22.58 31.71 -10.90
C GLU A 196 23.76 32.00 -11.83
N PHE A 197 24.59 31.00 -12.13
CA PHE A 197 25.69 31.13 -13.09
C PHE A 197 25.22 31.68 -14.44
N GLN A 198 24.12 31.15 -14.99
CA GLN A 198 23.56 31.61 -16.26
C GLN A 198 23.13 33.08 -16.18
N LYS A 199 22.41 33.48 -15.13
CA LYS A 199 22.00 34.90 -14.93
C LYS A 199 23.18 35.88 -14.90
N TYR A 200 24.34 35.47 -14.41
CA TYR A 200 25.53 36.33 -14.34
C TYR A 200 26.38 36.34 -15.62
N ASN A 201 26.33 35.29 -16.43
CA ASN A 201 27.25 35.09 -17.56
C ASN A 201 26.60 35.14 -18.95
N THR A 202 25.26 35.16 -19.02
CA THR A 202 24.50 35.29 -20.27
C THR A 202 23.76 36.62 -20.33
#